data_AF-A0A401QD85-F1
#
_entry.id   AF-A0A401QD85-F1
#
_cell.length_a   1.000
_cell.length_b   1.000
_cell.length_c   1.000
_cell.angle_alpha   90.00
_cell.angle_beta   90.00
_cell.angle_gamma   90.00
#
_symmetry.space_group_name_H-M   'P 1'
#
loop_
_entity.id
_entity.type
_entity.pdbx_description
1 polymer ?
#
loop_
_entity_poly.entity_id
_entity_poly.type
_entity_poly.pdbx_seq_one_letter_code
_entity_poly.pdbx_strand_id
1 'polypeptide(L)'
;MQRVESRELRGLSYITVPGYQEKVTFGELVHFAYLTEDSGEEVVVATTRPETMLGDVAVVVHPDDGRYTHLVGKQIRHPFTGRLLPILTDTLVDREFGTGAVKVTPAHDYTDFELGLKHQLPQISVFNEDGNMATESGDWLQVTETAADQ
;
A
#
# COMPACT_ATOMS: atom_id res chain seq x y z
N MET A 1 12.54 -17.86 -26.75
CA MET A 1 12.56 -16.64 -25.92
C MET A 1 11.33 -15.84 -26.30
N GLN A 2 10.30 -15.80 -25.46
CA GLN A 2 9.07 -15.07 -25.74
C GLN A 2 9.35 -13.58 -25.51
N ARG A 3 9.05 -12.73 -26.51
CA ARG A 3 9.31 -11.29 -26.43
C ARG A 3 8.27 -10.68 -25.48
N VAL A 4 8.74 -9.99 -24.44
CA VAL A 4 7.85 -9.19 -23.58
C VAL A 4 7.52 -7.91 -24.34
N GLU A 5 6.23 -7.66 -24.58
CA GLU A 5 5.74 -6.42 -25.16
C GLU A 5 5.24 -5.50 -24.04
N SER A 6 5.95 -4.40 -23.81
CA SER A 6 5.54 -3.37 -22.86
C SER A 6 4.48 -2.48 -23.50
N ARG A 7 3.35 -2.31 -22.80
CA ARG A 7 2.29 -1.37 -23.18
C ARG A 7 2.06 -0.39 -22.05
N GLU A 8 2.11 0.89 -22.36
CA GLU A 8 1.77 1.94 -21.41
C GLU A 8 0.25 2.10 -21.31
N LEU A 9 -0.26 2.24 -20.09
CA LEU A 9 -1.67 2.47 -19.81
C LEU A 9 -1.83 3.86 -19.19
N ARG A 10 -2.83 4.60 -19.66
CA ARG A 10 -3.10 5.97 -19.18
C ARG A 10 -4.15 6.02 -18.07
N GLY A 11 -4.58 4.87 -17.57
CA GLY A 11 -5.61 4.75 -16.53
C GLY A 11 -6.30 3.39 -16.56
N LEU A 12 -7.40 3.30 -15.80
CA LEU A 12 -8.20 2.09 -15.64
C LEU A 12 -8.58 1.48 -16.99
N SER A 13 -8.18 0.24 -17.19
CA SER A 13 -8.30 -0.49 -18.45
C SER A 13 -8.75 -1.92 -18.20
N TYR A 14 -9.63 -2.43 -19.05
CA TYR A 14 -10.06 -3.84 -19.03
C TYR A 14 -9.46 -4.56 -20.23
N ILE A 15 -8.49 -5.43 -19.99
CA ILE A 15 -7.68 -6.08 -21.03
C ILE A 15 -8.02 -7.57 -21.08
N THR A 16 -8.25 -8.10 -22.28
CA THR A 16 -8.35 -9.55 -22.50
C THR A 16 -6.95 -10.16 -22.41
N VAL A 17 -6.77 -11.09 -21.48
CA VAL A 17 -5.50 -11.82 -21.29
C VAL A 17 -5.69 -13.26 -21.80
N PRO A 18 -4.81 -13.79 -22.64
CA PRO A 18 -4.88 -15.17 -23.09
C PRO A 18 -4.96 -16.15 -21.91
N GLY A 19 -5.95 -17.05 -21.91
CA GLY A 19 -6.18 -18.02 -20.83
C GLY A 19 -7.16 -17.56 -19.75
N TYR A 20 -7.56 -16.30 -19.73
CA TYR A 20 -8.59 -15.78 -18.82
C TYR A 20 -9.93 -15.69 -19.56
N GLN A 21 -11.01 -16.13 -18.91
CA GLN A 21 -12.37 -16.02 -19.47
C GLN A 21 -12.90 -14.58 -19.41
N GLU A 22 -12.56 -13.87 -18.33
CA GLU A 22 -12.97 -12.49 -18.10
C GLU A 22 -11.85 -11.51 -18.44
N LYS A 23 -12.22 -10.26 -18.73
CA LYS A 23 -11.24 -9.19 -18.86
C LYS A 23 -10.61 -8.90 -17.50
N VAL A 24 -9.30 -8.71 -17.50
CA VAL A 24 -8.53 -8.36 -16.30
C VAL A 24 -8.40 -6.84 -16.22
N THR A 25 -8.57 -6.30 -15.03
CA THR A 25 -8.42 -4.87 -14.74
C THR A 25 -6.94 -4.50 -14.61
N PHE A 26 -6.53 -3.42 -15.25
CA PHE A 26 -5.18 -2.85 -15.16
C PHE A 26 -5.22 -1.34 -14.97
N GLY A 27 -4.19 -0.78 -14.35
CA GLY A 27 -4.07 0.67 -14.17
C GLY A 27 -5.10 1.27 -13.20
N GLU A 28 -5.60 0.46 -12.27
CA GLU A 28 -6.50 0.91 -11.21
C GLU A 28 -5.70 1.55 -10.07
N LEU A 29 -6.14 2.73 -9.64
CA LEU A 29 -5.59 3.44 -8.49
C LEU A 29 -6.66 3.50 -7.39
N VAL A 30 -6.46 2.69 -6.36
CA VAL A 30 -7.38 2.55 -5.23
C VAL A 30 -7.12 3.66 -4.22
N HIS A 31 -8.19 4.26 -3.71
CA HIS A 31 -8.13 5.28 -2.67
C HIS A 31 -8.83 4.77 -1.41
N PHE A 32 -8.18 4.89 -0.26
CA PHE A 32 -8.77 4.56 1.04
C PHE A 32 -8.21 5.48 2.13
N ALA A 33 -8.92 5.59 3.24
CA ALA A 33 -8.56 6.47 4.34
C ALA A 33 -8.07 5.69 5.56
N TYR A 34 -7.03 6.22 6.19
CA TYR A 34 -6.74 5.96 7.59
C TYR A 34 -7.39 7.02 8.47
N LEU A 35 -7.71 6.67 9.71
CA LEU A 35 -8.24 7.63 10.68
C LEU A 35 -7.14 8.07 11.64
N THR A 36 -7.00 9.38 11.85
CA THR A 36 -6.11 9.91 12.90
C THR A 36 -6.60 9.45 14.26
N GLU A 37 -5.68 9.08 15.14
CA GLU A 37 -6.00 8.55 16.46
C GLU A 37 -6.73 9.56 17.37
N ASP A 38 -6.40 10.85 17.24
CA ASP A 38 -6.88 11.90 18.13
C ASP A 38 -8.26 12.46 17.73
N SER A 39 -8.49 12.70 16.45
CA SER A 39 -9.73 13.35 15.97
C SER A 39 -10.59 12.48 15.06
N GLY A 40 -10.12 11.30 14.65
CA GLY A 40 -10.77 10.50 13.61
C GLY A 40 -10.83 11.20 12.23
N GLU A 41 -9.97 12.20 11.98
CA GLU A 41 -9.83 12.83 10.67
C GLU A 41 -9.29 11.82 9.65
N GLU A 42 -9.82 11.87 8.43
CA GLU A 42 -9.43 10.97 7.36
C GLU A 42 -8.13 11.41 6.67
N VAL A 43 -7.19 10.48 6.56
CA VAL A 43 -5.97 10.61 5.76
C VAL A 43 -6.07 9.67 4.58
N VAL A 44 -6.47 10.21 3.43
CA VAL A 44 -6.69 9.43 2.20
C VAL A 44 -5.34 9.18 1.50
N VAL A 45 -5.02 7.91 1.27
CA VAL A 45 -3.87 7.46 0.48
C VAL A 45 -4.32 6.88 -0.85
N ALA A 46 -3.42 6.83 -1.82
CA ALA A 46 -3.64 6.20 -3.12
C ALA A 46 -2.62 5.07 -3.37
N THR A 47 -3.08 3.92 -3.87
CA THR A 47 -2.20 2.78 -4.17
C THR A 47 -2.75 1.91 -5.31
N THR A 48 -1.85 1.26 -6.05
CA THR A 48 -2.21 0.19 -7.00
C THR A 48 -2.10 -1.21 -6.37
N ARG A 49 -1.65 -1.30 -5.11
CA ARG A 49 -1.41 -2.54 -4.35
C ARG A 49 -2.11 -2.51 -3.00
N PRO A 50 -3.46 -2.50 -2.97
CA PRO A 50 -4.22 -2.48 -1.71
C PRO A 50 -3.89 -3.66 -0.78
N GLU A 51 -3.51 -4.81 -1.32
CA GLU A 51 -3.11 -6.00 -0.56
C GLU A 51 -1.88 -5.76 0.34
N THR A 52 -0.99 -4.84 -0.04
CA THR A 52 0.19 -4.48 0.77
C THR A 52 -0.16 -3.64 2.00
N MET A 53 -1.37 -3.08 2.09
CA MET A 53 -1.84 -2.24 3.20
C MET A 53 -1.55 -2.86 4.56
N LEU A 54 -1.67 -4.18 4.68
CA LEU A 54 -1.45 -4.91 5.93
C LEU A 54 0.00 -4.88 6.43
N GLY A 55 0.94 -4.50 5.56
CA GLY A 55 2.34 -4.27 5.89
C GLY A 55 2.68 -2.79 6.08
N ASP A 56 1.69 -1.88 6.06
CA ASP A 56 1.92 -0.46 6.23
C ASP A 56 2.48 -0.16 7.63
N VAL A 57 3.49 0.70 7.65
CA VAL A 57 4.22 1.11 8.87
C VAL A 57 4.25 2.62 9.09
N ALA A 58 3.88 3.41 8.08
CA ALA A 58 3.77 4.87 8.15
C ALA A 58 2.92 5.41 7.00
N VAL A 59 2.51 6.67 7.11
CA VAL A 59 2.14 7.51 5.95
C VAL A 59 3.16 8.63 5.82
N VAL A 60 3.63 8.88 4.61
CA VAL A 60 4.59 9.95 4.33
C VAL A 60 3.97 10.94 3.35
N VAL A 61 4.15 12.23 3.65
CA VAL A 61 3.70 13.35 2.82
C VAL A 61 4.91 14.23 2.45
N HIS A 62 4.78 15.07 1.44
CA HIS A 62 5.84 16.03 1.16
C HIS A 62 5.87 17.14 2.23
N PRO A 63 7.05 17.60 2.70
CA PRO A 63 7.14 18.65 3.74
C PRO A 63 6.47 19.97 3.34
N ASP A 64 6.55 20.35 2.07
CA ASP A 64 5.90 21.56 1.54
C ASP A 64 4.42 21.38 1.21
N ASP A 65 3.83 20.21 1.47
CA ASP A 65 2.41 19.98 1.23
C ASP A 65 1.53 20.55 2.34
N GLY A 66 1.07 21.79 2.10
CA GLY A 66 0.18 22.52 3.01
C GLY A 66 -1.13 21.81 3.35
N ARG A 67 -1.55 20.81 2.56
CA ARG A 67 -2.75 19.99 2.85
C ARG A 67 -2.58 19.09 4.07
N TYR A 68 -1.34 18.72 4.40
CA TYR A 68 -1.03 17.71 5.43
C TYR A 68 -0.19 18.24 6.59
N THR A 69 0.22 19.51 6.57
CA THR A 69 1.12 20.09 7.58
C THR A 69 0.60 19.93 9.01
N HIS A 70 -0.71 20.01 9.24
CA HIS A 70 -1.34 19.84 10.56
C HIS A 70 -1.38 18.39 11.05
N LEU A 71 -1.10 17.42 10.17
CA LEU A 71 -1.10 15.99 10.46
C LEU A 71 0.30 15.43 10.73
N VAL A 72 1.36 16.13 10.34
CA VAL A 72 2.75 15.68 10.55
C VAL A 72 3.04 15.50 12.04
N GLY A 73 3.59 14.34 12.39
CA GLY A 73 3.87 13.94 13.78
C GLY A 73 2.68 13.34 14.51
N LYS A 74 1.46 13.40 13.94
CA LYS A 74 0.31 12.64 14.45
C LYS A 74 0.43 11.16 14.10
N GLN A 75 -0.45 10.38 14.71
CA GLN A 75 -0.59 8.95 14.48
C GLN A 75 -1.94 8.67 13.82
N ILE A 76 -1.95 7.72 12.89
CA ILE A 76 -3.15 7.16 12.30
C ILE A 76 -3.29 5.70 12.72
N ARG A 77 -4.53 5.22 12.81
CA ARG A 77 -4.81 3.84 13.20
C ARG A 77 -5.05 2.97 11.97
N HIS A 78 -4.28 1.88 11.87
CA HIS A 78 -4.51 0.86 10.85
C HIS A 78 -5.82 0.10 11.17
N PRO A 79 -6.80 0.04 10.24
CA PRO A 79 -8.15 -0.40 10.55
C PRO A 79 -8.28 -1.90 10.85
N PHE A 80 -7.38 -2.73 10.30
CA PHE A 80 -7.44 -4.19 10.50
C PHE A 80 -6.56 -4.70 11.65
N THR A 81 -5.46 -4.00 11.93
CA THR A 81 -4.42 -4.48 12.87
C THR A 81 -4.37 -3.63 14.13
N GLY A 82 -5.03 -2.47 14.13
CA GLY A 82 -5.02 -1.53 15.23
C GLY A 82 -3.68 -0.83 15.47
N ARG A 83 -2.63 -1.12 14.69
CA ARG A 83 -1.32 -0.48 14.81
C ARG A 83 -1.43 1.02 14.59
N LEU A 84 -0.68 1.78 15.38
CA LEU A 84 -0.51 3.21 15.17
C LEU A 84 0.65 3.44 14.21
N LEU A 85 0.38 4.17 13.13
CA LEU A 85 1.35 4.50 12.10
C LEU A 85 1.64 6.01 12.18
N PRO A 86 2.91 6.44 12.25
CA PRO A 86 3.26 7.84 12.22
C PRO A 86 2.97 8.46 10.85
N ILE A 87 2.64 9.75 10.86
CA ILE A 87 2.66 10.59 9.67
C ILE A 87 3.99 11.36 9.65
N LEU A 88 4.82 11.09 8.65
CA LEU A 88 6.15 11.67 8.48
C LEU A 88 6.23 12.54 7.23
N THR A 89 7.34 13.26 7.06
CA THR A 89 7.61 14.04 5.84
C THR A 89 8.84 13.55 5.11
N ASP A 90 8.78 13.53 3.78
CA ASP A 90 9.93 13.28 2.92
C ASP A 90 9.79 13.96 1.56
N THR A 91 10.90 14.42 1.00
CA THR A 91 10.95 15.07 -0.32
C THR A 91 10.89 14.06 -1.47
N LEU A 92 10.99 12.76 -1.18
CA LEU A 92 10.74 11.69 -2.15
C LEU A 92 9.26 11.57 -2.56
N VAL A 93 8.34 12.15 -1.78
CA VAL A 93 6.90 12.09 -2.09
C VAL A 93 6.53 13.13 -3.13
N ASP A 94 5.97 12.69 -4.26
CA ASP A 94 5.33 13.59 -5.23
C ASP A 94 3.96 14.03 -4.73
N ARG A 95 3.77 15.35 -4.60
CA ARG A 95 2.54 15.98 -4.13
C ARG A 95 1.39 15.87 -5.12
N GLU A 96 1.71 15.80 -6.41
CA GLU A 96 0.74 15.82 -7.50
C GLU A 96 0.27 14.41 -7.86
N PHE A 97 0.97 13.37 -7.41
CA PHE A 97 0.59 11.98 -7.66
C PHE A 97 -0.41 11.47 -6.61
N GLY A 98 -1.52 10.90 -7.07
CA GLY A 98 -2.57 10.37 -6.20
C GLY A 98 -3.12 11.46 -5.28
N THR A 99 -3.01 11.25 -3.97
CA THR A 99 -3.42 12.26 -2.98
C THR A 99 -2.26 13.16 -2.52
N GLY A 100 -1.00 12.76 -2.76
CA GLY A 100 0.18 13.35 -2.12
C GLY A 100 0.49 12.78 -0.73
N ALA A 101 -0.28 11.79 -0.26
CA ALA A 101 -0.01 10.99 0.92
C ALA A 101 0.23 9.52 0.54
N VAL A 102 1.41 9.00 0.89
CA VAL A 102 1.89 7.68 0.50
C VAL A 102 1.86 6.74 1.70
N LYS A 103 1.18 5.60 1.57
CA LYS A 103 1.34 4.48 2.50
C LYS A 103 2.72 3.83 2.33
N VAL A 104 3.47 3.64 3.41
CA VAL A 104 4.83 3.08 3.36
C VAL A 104 4.83 1.62 3.78
N THR A 105 5.30 0.76 2.87
CA THR A 105 5.40 -0.70 2.97
C THR A 105 6.82 -1.21 2.64
N PRO A 106 7.79 -1.06 3.55
CA PRO A 106 9.20 -1.27 3.25
C PRO A 106 9.58 -2.66 2.75
N ALA A 107 8.83 -3.70 3.12
CA ALA A 107 9.12 -5.06 2.70
C ALA A 107 8.64 -5.38 1.26
N HIS A 108 7.82 -4.52 0.64
CA HIS A 108 7.12 -4.83 -0.61
C HIS A 108 7.31 -3.78 -1.71
N ASP A 109 8.08 -2.73 -1.43
CA ASP A 109 8.38 -1.68 -2.40
C ASP A 109 9.79 -1.10 -2.17
N TYR A 110 10.52 -0.86 -3.27
CA TYR A 110 11.90 -0.39 -3.19
C TYR A 110 12.00 1.07 -2.69
N THR A 111 11.09 1.94 -3.12
CA THR A 111 11.07 3.34 -2.64
C THR A 111 10.64 3.39 -1.18
N ASP A 112 9.66 2.58 -0.78
CA ASP A 112 9.27 2.45 0.62
C ASP A 112 10.40 1.86 1.49
N PHE A 113 11.21 0.95 0.93
CA PHE A 113 12.37 0.40 1.61
C PHE A 113 13.41 1.48 1.92
N GLU A 114 13.72 2.35 0.95
CA GLU A 114 14.62 3.49 1.15
C GLU A 114 14.08 4.47 2.19
N LEU A 115 12.77 4.78 2.14
CA LEU A 115 12.09 5.58 3.17
C LEU A 115 12.18 4.90 4.55
N GLY A 116 11.97 3.58 4.58
CA GLY A 116 12.04 2.79 5.80
C GLY A 116 13.42 2.83 6.45
N LEU A 117 14.49 2.70 5.67
CA LEU A 117 15.85 2.85 6.18
C LEU A 117 16.11 4.27 6.70
N LYS A 118 15.72 5.29 5.94
CA LYS A 118 15.94 6.71 6.28
C LYS A 118 15.23 7.12 7.57
N HIS A 119 14.00 6.66 7.76
CA HIS A 119 13.15 7.00 8.91
C HIS A 119 13.15 5.91 10.00
N GLN A 120 14.00 4.88 9.88
CA GLN A 120 14.12 3.79 10.84
C GLN A 120 12.79 3.06 11.10
N LEU A 121 12.01 2.84 10.03
CA LEU A 121 10.73 2.16 10.08
C LEU A 121 10.91 0.63 10.03
N PRO A 122 10.04 -0.15 10.69
CA PRO A 122 10.10 -1.60 10.64
C PRO A 122 9.77 -2.13 9.24
N GLN A 123 10.24 -3.34 8.96
CA GLN A 123 9.92 -4.07 7.72
C GLN A 123 9.00 -5.23 8.08
N ILE A 124 7.76 -5.20 7.59
CA ILE A 124 6.75 -6.23 7.84
C ILE A 124 6.45 -6.95 6.53
N SER A 125 6.88 -8.21 6.41
CA SER A 125 6.49 -9.04 5.27
C SER A 125 5.08 -9.57 5.47
N VAL A 126 4.17 -9.30 4.54
CA VAL A 126 2.78 -9.82 4.55
C VAL A 126 2.56 -10.91 3.51
N PHE A 127 3.62 -11.29 2.79
CA PHE A 127 3.62 -12.42 1.88
C PHE A 127 4.69 -13.42 2.29
N ASN A 128 4.34 -14.69 2.21
CA ASN A 128 5.27 -15.82 2.25
C ASN A 128 5.93 -15.99 0.87
N GLU A 129 6.98 -16.80 0.79
CA GLU A 129 7.72 -17.06 -0.46
C GLU A 129 6.86 -17.72 -1.56
N ASP A 130 5.77 -18.38 -1.19
CA ASP A 130 4.78 -18.98 -2.09
C ASP A 130 3.73 -17.99 -2.60
N GLY A 131 3.81 -16.72 -2.17
CA GLY A 131 2.87 -15.66 -2.54
C GLY A 131 1.59 -15.62 -1.72
N ASN A 132 1.42 -16.52 -0.75
CA ASN A 132 0.28 -16.49 0.16
C ASN A 132 0.46 -15.42 1.25
N MET A 133 -0.66 -14.97 1.83
CA MET A 133 -0.63 -14.01 2.94
C MET A 133 0.06 -14.62 4.17
N ALA A 134 1.01 -13.89 4.74
CA ALA A 134 1.74 -14.28 5.94
C ALA A 134 0.92 -13.97 7.21
N THR A 135 1.28 -14.59 8.33
CA THR A 135 0.63 -14.40 9.64
C THR A 135 0.64 -12.95 10.13
N GLU A 136 1.67 -12.21 9.74
CA GLU A 136 1.91 -10.79 10.03
C GLU A 136 0.82 -9.86 9.47
N SER A 137 0.04 -10.36 8.50
CA SER A 137 -1.14 -9.71 7.93
C SER A 137 -2.31 -9.60 8.93
N GLY A 138 -2.25 -10.38 10.01
CA GLY A 138 -3.18 -10.39 11.13
C GLY A 138 -4.00 -11.68 11.22
N ASP A 139 -4.29 -12.11 12.45
CA ASP A 139 -4.95 -13.38 12.78
C ASP A 139 -6.38 -13.54 12.23
N TRP A 140 -6.97 -12.44 11.75
CA TRP A 140 -8.29 -12.42 11.12
C TRP A 140 -8.27 -13.00 9.69
N LEU A 141 -7.10 -13.04 9.04
CA LEU A 141 -6.89 -13.80 7.82
C LEU A 141 -6.77 -15.29 8.16
N GLN A 142 -7.92 -15.93 8.40
CA GLN A 142 -7.98 -17.38 8.40
C GLN A 142 -7.90 -17.85 6.95
N VAL A 143 -6.69 -18.21 6.50
CA VAL A 143 -6.53 -18.97 5.26
C VAL A 143 -7.13 -20.34 5.54
N THR A 144 -8.38 -20.55 5.13
CA THR A 144 -8.90 -21.92 5.02
C THR A 144 -8.05 -22.58 3.94
N GLU A 145 -7.18 -23.52 4.31
CA GLU A 145 -6.71 -24.54 3.38
C GLU A 145 -7.96 -25.17 2.78
N THR A 146 -8.37 -24.71 1.59
CA THR A 146 -9.18 -25.57 0.74
C THR A 146 -8.30 -26.75 0.41
N ALA A 147 -8.61 -27.88 1.03
CA ALA A 147 -8.02 -29.18 0.78
C ALA A 147 -7.67 -29.27 -0.70
N ALA A 148 -6.38 -29.39 -0.99
CA ALA A 148 -5.92 -29.75 -2.31
C ALA A 148 -6.68 -31.03 -2.70
N ASP A 149 -7.32 -30.98 -3.87
CA ASP A 149 -7.78 -32.16 -4.59
C ASP A 149 -6.69 -33.25 -4.50
N GLN A 150 -7.00 -34.33 -3.79
CA GLN A 150 -6.33 -35.64 -3.90
C GLN A 150 -7.27 -36.60 -4.60
#